data_AF-A0A971VZ41-F1
#
_entry.id   AF-A0A971VZ41-F1
#
_cell.length_a   1.000
_cell.length_b   1.000
_cell.length_c   1.000
_cell.angle_alpha   90.00
_cell.angle_beta   90.00
_cell.angle_gamma   90.00
#
_symmetry.space_group_name_H-M   'P 1'
#
loop_
_entity.id
_entity.type
_entity.pdbx_description
1 polymer ?
#
loop_
_entity_poly.entity_id
_entity_poly.type
_entity_poly.pdbx_seq_one_letter_code
_entity_poly.pdbx_strand_id
1 'polypeptide(L)' 'MKEMDELFILTNSPGEVSGWVMPVVKELESAQFPAKIRLVVLPCQYASG' A
#
# COMPACT_ATOMS: atom_id res chain seq x y z
N MET A 1 -13.18 -16.35 -16.80
CA MET A 1 -12.14 -15.32 -16.63
C MET A 1 -11.63 -15.45 -15.21
N LYS A 2 -10.33 -15.62 -14.99
CA LYS A 2 -9.78 -15.68 -13.64
C LYS A 2 -9.82 -14.26 -13.07
N GLU A 3 -10.46 -14.05 -11.94
CA GLU A 3 -10.40 -12.76 -11.25
C GLU A 3 -8.95 -12.47 -10.85
N MET A 4 -8.53 -11.22 -11.00
CA MET A 4 -7.20 -10.75 -10.59
C MET A 4 -7.23 -10.53 -9.08
N ASP A 5 -6.28 -11.12 -8.37
CA ASP A 5 -6.14 -10.89 -6.93
C ASP A 5 -5.85 -9.40 -6.65
N GLU A 6 -6.37 -8.88 -5.54
CA GLU A 6 -6.12 -7.50 -5.11
C GLU A 6 -5.49 -7.50 -3.71
N LEU A 7 -4.42 -6.71 -3.54
CA LEU A 7 -3.79 -6.45 -2.24
C LEU A 7 -4.15 -5.03 -1.80
N PHE A 8 -4.90 -4.92 -0.71
CA PHE A 8 -5.19 -3.64 -0.08
C PHE A 8 -4.17 -3.36 1.02
N ILE A 9 -3.45 -2.25 0.89
CA ILE A 9 -2.57 -1.71 1.91
C ILE A 9 -3.30 -0.53 2.56
N LEU A 10 -3.58 -0.62 3.86
CA LEU A 10 -4.20 0.44 4.63
C LEU A 10 -3.12 1.20 5.39
N THR A 11 -3.15 2.53 5.33
CA THR A 11 -2.21 3.38 6.06
C THR A 11 -2.93 4.51 6.78
N ASN A 12 -2.42 4.88 7.94
CA ASN A 12 -2.98 5.91 8.80
C ASN A 12 -2.29 7.28 8.66
N SER A 13 -1.16 7.37 7.93
CA SER A 13 -0.44 8.63 7.81
C SER A 13 0.46 8.71 6.57
N PRO A 14 0.78 9.94 6.10
CA PRO A 14 1.83 10.13 5.10
C PRO A 14 3.20 9.60 5.53
N GLY A 15 3.50 9.60 6.83
CA GLY A 15 4.77 9.08 7.37
C GLY A 15 4.93 7.57 7.23
N GLU A 16 3.83 6.81 7.31
CA GLU A 16 3.84 5.38 7.00
C GLU A 16 4.06 5.14 5.49
N VAL A 17 3.49 6.00 4.64
CA VAL A 17 3.69 5.92 3.18
C VAL A 17 5.16 6.00 2.83
N SER A 18 5.86 7.01 3.34
CA SER A 18 7.29 7.20 3.11
C SER A 18 8.17 6.23 3.90
N GLY A 19 7.76 5.87 5.11
CA GLY A 19 8.55 5.07 6.04
C GLY A 19 8.62 3.58 5.69
N TRP A 20 7.51 2.97 5.26
CA TRP A 20 7.50 1.53 4.99
C TRP A 20 6.64 1.10 3.79
N VAL A 21 5.56 1.80 3.46
CA VAL A 21 4.69 1.37 2.35
C VAL A 21 5.46 1.42 1.03
N MET A 22 6.12 2.54 0.74
CA MET A 22 6.85 2.71 -0.51
C MET A 22 7.96 1.66 -0.73
N PRO A 23 8.85 1.34 0.23
CA PRO A 23 9.83 0.27 0.03
C PRO A 23 9.19 -1.11 -0.14
N VAL A 24 8.10 -1.41 0.58
CA VAL A 24 7.39 -2.70 0.43
C VAL A 24 6.76 -2.82 -0.97
N VAL A 25 6.09 -1.78 -1.46
CA VAL A 25 5.48 -1.78 -2.79
C VAL A 25 6.54 -1.96 -3.88
N LYS A 26 7.68 -1.26 -3.77
CA LYS A 26 8.80 -1.42 -4.70
C LYS A 26 9.33 -2.85 -4.75
N GLU A 27 9.44 -3.52 -3.61
CA GLU A 27 9.89 -4.90 -3.55
C GLU A 27 8.85 -5.85 -4.17
N LEU A 28 7.56 -5.65 -3.90
CA LEU A 28 6.48 -6.44 -4.49
C LEU A 28 6.41 -6.27 -6.02
N GLU A 29 6.59 -5.05 -6.52
CA GLU A 29 6.67 -4.78 -7.96
C GLU A 29 7.88 -5.46 -8.59
N SER A 30 9.05 -5.38 -7.94
CA SER A 30 10.29 -6.02 -8.40
C SER A 30 10.19 -7.55 -8.44
N ALA A 31 9.46 -8.13 -7.48
CA ALA A 31 9.15 -9.55 -7.41
C ALA A 31 8.01 -10.01 -8.34
N GLN A 32 7.45 -9.10 -9.16
CA GLN A 32 6.30 -9.36 -10.03
C GLN A 32 5.11 -9.98 -9.28
N PHE A 33 4.80 -9.45 -8.10
CA PHE A 33 3.72 -9.95 -7.25
C PHE A 33 2.40 -10.03 -8.04
N PRO A 34 1.72 -11.20 -8.06
CA PRO A 34 0.62 -11.47 -8.98
C PRO A 34 -0.73 -10.89 -8.50
N ALA A 35 -0.72 -9.68 -7.95
CA ALA A 35 -1.92 -8.99 -7.51
C ALA A 35 -1.85 -7.49 -7.81
N LYS A 36 -3.03 -6.89 -8.02
CA LYS A 36 -3.14 -5.44 -8.12
C LYS A 36 -3.03 -4.81 -6.73
N ILE A 37 -2.03 -3.96 -6.54
CA ILE A 37 -1.82 -3.25 -5.27
C ILE A 37 -2.70 -2.00 -5.22
N ARG A 38 -3.44 -1.82 -4.13
CA ARG A 38 -4.23 -0.62 -3.83
C ARG A 38 -3.83 -0.06 -2.47
N LEU A 39 -3.32 1.15 -2.46
CA LEU A 39 -3.05 1.88 -1.23
C LEU A 39 -4.28 2.71 -0.84
N VAL A 40 -4.74 2.56 0.40
CA VAL A 40 -5.83 3.35 0.97
C VAL A 40 -5.27 4.14 2.15
N VAL A 41 -5.26 5.46 2.01
CA VAL A 41 -4.99 6.36 3.13
C VAL A 41 -6.31 6.57 3.87
N LEU A 42 -6.38 6.05 5.10
CA LEU A 42 -7.56 6.20 5.92
C LEU A 42 -7.73 7.67 6.32
N PRO A 43 -8.98 8.19 6.42
CA PRO A 43 -9.23 9.55 6.88
C PRO A 43 -8.74 9.69 8.33
N CYS A 44 -7.54 10.25 8.51
CA CYS A 44 -6.88 10.26 9.79
C CYS A 44 -7.41 11.41 10.68
N GLN A 45 -7.82 11.06 11.89
CA GLN A 45 -8.23 11.99 12.96
C GLN A 45 -7.03 12.46 13.81
N TYR A 46 -5.84 11.92 13.57
CA TYR A 46 -4.63 12.10 14.37
C TYR A 46 -3.35 12.24 13.53
N ALA A 47 -3.45 12.77 12.30
CA ALA A 47 -2.26 13.03 11.47
C ALA A 47 -1.50 14.24 12.02
N SER A 48 -0.85 14.09 13.18
CA SER A 48 0.36 14.83 13.48
C SER A 48 1.43 14.26 12.57
N GLY A 49 1.69 14.96 11.46
CA GLY A 49 2.92 14.77 10.70
C GLY A 49 4.16 14.96 11.58
#